data_AF-A0A2L0BJT0-F1
#
_entry.id   AF-A0A2L0BJT0-F1
#
_cell.length_a   1.000
_cell.length_b   1.000
_cell.length_c   1.000
_cell.angle_alpha   90.00
_cell.angle_beta   90.00
_cell.angle_gamma   90.00
#
_symmetry.space_group_name_H-M   'P 1'
#
loop_
_entity.id
_entity.type
_entity.pdbx_description
1 polymer ?
#
loop_
_entity_poly.entity_id
_entity_poly.type
_entity_poly.pdbx_seq_one_letter_code
_entity_poly.pdbx_strand_id
1 'polypeptide(L)'
;VRCIAQMVNSQAHNIRSGWKNIFSVFHLAASDHDEGIVELAFQTTGKIITELYAIHFPAMIDSFQDAVKCLSEFACNARFPDTSMEAIRLVRSCAVTVNASPQLFAEYAVIETDVAVPESDRIWVRGWFPLLFSLSCVVSRCKLDVRTRALTVLFEIVKTYGDTFKAHWWRDLFNVLFRIFDNMKLPEHHTEKAEWM
;
A
#
# COMPACT_ATOMS: atom_id res chain seq x y z
N VAL A 1 7.13 -19.58 -3.86
CA VAL A 1 6.79 -18.96 -2.55
C VAL A 1 7.51 -19.61 -1.38
N ARG A 2 7.38 -20.93 -1.12
CA ARG A 2 7.99 -21.61 0.03
C ARG A 2 9.49 -21.32 0.26
N CYS A 3 10.32 -21.42 -0.77
CA CYS A 3 11.77 -21.14 -0.62
C CYS A 3 12.05 -19.69 -0.20
N ILE A 4 11.28 -18.73 -0.73
CA ILE A 4 11.41 -17.31 -0.38
C ILE A 4 10.95 -17.06 1.06
N ALA A 5 9.82 -17.66 1.47
CA ALA A 5 9.35 -17.57 2.85
C ALA A 5 10.37 -18.15 3.85
N GLN A 6 10.98 -19.29 3.52
CA GLN A 6 12.06 -19.89 4.31
C GLN A 6 13.31 -19.00 4.35
N MET A 7 13.70 -18.40 3.23
CA MET A 7 14.81 -17.46 3.17
C MET A 7 14.58 -16.23 4.05
N VAL A 8 13.38 -15.63 4.02
CA VAL A 8 13.03 -14.52 4.92
C VAL A 8 13.11 -14.97 6.38
N ASN A 9 12.53 -16.12 6.72
CA ASN A 9 12.49 -16.61 8.09
C ASN A 9 13.85 -16.95 8.69
N SER A 10 14.79 -17.43 7.86
CA SER A 10 16.10 -17.92 8.33
C SER A 10 17.23 -16.92 8.11
N GLN A 11 17.13 -16.07 7.10
CA GLN A 11 18.25 -15.25 6.61
C GLN A 11 17.92 -13.75 6.48
N ALA A 12 16.82 -13.26 7.07
CA ALA A 12 16.42 -11.84 6.97
C ALA A 12 17.58 -10.84 7.18
N HIS A 13 18.43 -11.06 8.20
CA HIS A 13 19.57 -10.19 8.52
C HIS A 13 20.67 -10.16 7.44
N ASN A 14 20.72 -11.17 6.56
CA ASN A 14 21.69 -11.28 5.46
C ASN A 14 21.15 -10.71 4.14
N ILE A 15 19.87 -10.36 4.07
CA ILE A 15 19.25 -9.82 2.85
C ILE A 15 19.52 -8.32 2.78
N ARG A 16 20.30 -7.91 1.76
CA ARG A 16 20.62 -6.49 1.50
C ARG A 16 19.75 -5.91 0.38
N SER A 17 19.97 -6.34 -0.86
CA SER A 17 19.25 -5.83 -2.05
C SER A 17 18.12 -6.73 -2.55
N GLY A 18 17.85 -7.84 -1.85
CA GLY A 18 16.89 -8.84 -2.30
C GLY A 18 15.41 -8.49 -2.02
N TRP A 19 15.15 -7.46 -1.21
CA TRP A 19 13.80 -7.18 -0.68
C TRP A 19 12.79 -6.84 -1.77
N LYS A 20 13.16 -6.06 -2.79
CA LYS A 20 12.29 -5.78 -3.94
C LYS A 20 11.84 -7.05 -4.65
N ASN A 21 12.78 -7.97 -4.92
CA ASN A 21 12.48 -9.24 -5.57
C ASN A 21 11.58 -10.14 -4.71
N ILE A 22 11.80 -10.13 -3.39
CA ILE A 22 10.96 -10.86 -2.43
C ILE A 22 9.52 -10.35 -2.50
N PHE A 23 9.31 -9.04 -2.41
CA PHE A 23 7.97 -8.45 -2.53
C PHE A 23 7.38 -8.63 -3.92
N SER A 24 8.18 -8.64 -4.99
CA SER A 24 7.68 -8.96 -6.33
C SER A 24 7.15 -10.40 -6.43
N VAL A 25 7.81 -11.37 -5.79
CA VAL A 25 7.33 -12.76 -5.75
C VAL A 25 6.05 -12.86 -4.92
N PHE A 26 5.98 -12.19 -3.77
CA PHE A 26 4.77 -12.18 -2.96
C PHE A 26 3.61 -11.43 -3.62
N HIS A 27 3.88 -10.36 -4.36
CA HIS A 27 2.89 -9.65 -5.15
C HIS A 27 2.27 -10.55 -6.23
N LEU A 28 3.08 -11.33 -6.95
CA LEU A 28 2.56 -12.32 -7.90
C LEU A 28 1.69 -13.36 -7.18
N ALA A 29 2.19 -13.92 -6.07
CA ALA A 29 1.48 -14.89 -5.25
C ALA A 29 0.18 -14.35 -4.64
N ALA A 30 0.09 -13.04 -4.38
CA ALA A 30 -1.09 -12.42 -3.79
C ALA A 30 -2.34 -12.53 -4.68
N SER A 31 -2.15 -12.65 -5.99
CA SER A 31 -3.23 -12.81 -6.98
C SER A 31 -3.57 -14.28 -7.29
N ASP A 32 -2.87 -15.23 -6.68
CA ASP A 32 -3.06 -16.66 -6.90
C ASP A 32 -4.44 -17.12 -6.40
N HIS A 33 -4.86 -18.29 -6.87
CA HIS A 33 -6.11 -18.94 -6.50
C HIS A 33 -5.92 -20.04 -5.46
N ASP A 34 -4.70 -20.55 -5.32
CA ASP A 34 -4.35 -21.52 -4.29
C ASP A 34 -4.19 -20.84 -2.92
N GLU A 35 -5.04 -21.22 -1.98
CA GLU A 35 -5.07 -20.66 -0.62
C GLU A 35 -3.73 -20.82 0.09
N GLY A 36 -3.07 -21.97 -0.04
CA GLY A 36 -1.79 -22.22 0.62
C GLY A 36 -0.64 -21.35 0.09
N ILE A 37 -0.66 -21.01 -1.20
CA ILE A 37 0.27 -20.05 -1.81
C ILE A 37 0.02 -18.64 -1.28
N VAL A 38 -1.24 -18.19 -1.30
CA VAL A 38 -1.63 -16.84 -0.87
C VAL A 38 -1.37 -16.67 0.63
N GLU A 39 -1.80 -17.61 1.45
CA GLU A 39 -1.65 -17.58 2.91
C GLU A 39 -0.17 -17.54 3.30
N LEU A 40 0.67 -18.40 2.72
CA LEU A 40 2.10 -18.41 3.03
C LEU A 40 2.79 -17.09 2.65
N ALA A 41 2.46 -16.54 1.47
CA ALA A 41 2.99 -15.26 1.04
C ALA A 41 2.50 -14.11 1.94
N PHE A 42 1.23 -14.15 2.36
CA PHE A 42 0.62 -13.14 3.22
C PHE A 42 1.19 -13.17 4.64
N GLN A 43 1.28 -14.35 5.27
CA GLN A 43 1.88 -14.51 6.60
C GLN A 43 3.33 -14.02 6.62
N THR A 44 4.10 -14.35 5.58
CA THR A 44 5.49 -13.88 5.48
C THR A 44 5.56 -12.36 5.29
N THR A 45 4.69 -11.79 4.44
CA THR A 45 4.57 -10.33 4.27
C THR A 45 4.19 -9.64 5.58
N GLY A 46 3.23 -10.20 6.31
CA GLY A 46 2.79 -9.72 7.62
C GLY A 46 3.96 -9.67 8.61
N LYS A 47 4.70 -10.77 8.74
CA LYS A 47 5.91 -10.83 9.58
C LYS A 47 6.95 -9.77 9.20
N ILE A 48 7.20 -9.55 7.90
CA ILE A 48 8.13 -8.52 7.46
C ILE A 48 7.70 -7.14 7.98
N ILE A 49 6.41 -6.81 7.84
CA ILE A 49 5.87 -5.49 8.20
C ILE A 49 5.76 -5.32 9.72
N THR A 50 5.36 -6.34 10.47
CA THR A 50 5.10 -6.22 11.92
C THR A 50 6.33 -6.45 12.77
N GLU A 51 7.26 -7.29 12.33
CA GLU A 51 8.46 -7.65 13.10
C GLU A 51 9.72 -7.06 12.47
N LEU A 52 9.99 -7.34 11.19
CA LEU A 52 11.28 -6.98 10.60
C LEU A 52 11.43 -5.49 10.37
N TYR A 53 10.36 -4.77 10.02
CA TYR A 53 10.42 -3.31 9.91
C TYR A 53 10.84 -2.65 11.24
N ALA A 54 10.44 -3.20 12.38
CA ALA A 54 10.85 -2.64 13.67
C ALA A 54 12.37 -2.73 13.92
N ILE A 55 13.07 -3.69 13.29
CA ILE A 55 14.47 -4.02 13.58
C ILE A 55 15.40 -3.62 12.43
N HIS A 56 14.95 -3.76 11.19
CA HIS A 56 15.79 -3.72 9.99
C HIS A 56 15.25 -2.81 8.87
N PHE A 57 14.32 -1.90 9.16
CA PHE A 57 13.74 -1.02 8.13
C PHE A 57 14.76 -0.24 7.27
N PRO A 58 15.89 0.28 7.80
CA PRO A 58 16.89 0.95 6.96
C PRO A 58 17.42 0.09 5.79
N ALA A 59 17.51 -1.23 5.97
CA ALA A 59 17.94 -2.15 4.92
C ALA A 59 16.82 -2.51 3.91
N MET A 60 15.57 -2.15 4.21
CA MET A 60 14.37 -2.50 3.44
C MET A 60 13.67 -1.31 2.81
N ILE A 61 14.09 -0.08 3.11
CA ILE A 61 13.41 1.14 2.68
C ILE A 61 13.28 1.24 1.16
N ASP A 62 14.23 0.66 0.43
CA ASP A 62 14.24 0.59 -1.02
C ASP A 62 13.01 -0.12 -1.59
N SER A 63 12.51 -1.11 -0.86
CA SER A 63 11.41 -1.99 -1.20
C SER A 63 10.07 -1.59 -0.58
N PHE A 64 10.01 -0.46 0.12
CA PHE A 64 8.79 -0.01 0.80
C PHE A 64 7.60 0.12 -0.16
N GLN A 65 7.83 0.68 -1.36
CA GLN A 65 6.77 0.81 -2.37
C GLN A 65 6.32 -0.56 -2.90
N ASP A 66 7.26 -1.50 -3.06
CA ASP A 66 6.95 -2.87 -3.47
C ASP A 66 6.12 -3.60 -2.40
N ALA A 67 6.39 -3.36 -1.11
CA ALA A 67 5.61 -3.88 0.00
C ALA A 67 4.17 -3.34 -0.02
N VAL A 68 4.00 -2.01 -0.17
CA VAL A 68 2.68 -1.39 -0.28
C VAL A 68 1.91 -1.93 -1.49
N LYS A 69 2.57 -2.07 -2.65
CA LYS A 69 1.96 -2.65 -3.85
C LYS A 69 1.57 -4.11 -3.64
N CYS A 70 2.40 -4.89 -2.95
CA CYS A 70 2.11 -6.28 -2.59
C CYS A 70 0.87 -6.39 -1.70
N LEU A 71 0.78 -5.58 -0.64
CA LEU A 71 -0.41 -5.51 0.22
C LEU A 71 -1.66 -5.09 -0.54
N SER A 72 -1.54 -4.13 -1.45
CA SER A 72 -2.65 -3.71 -2.30
C SER A 72 -3.22 -4.86 -3.12
N GLU A 73 -2.37 -5.78 -3.57
CA GLU A 73 -2.79 -6.93 -4.38
C GLU A 73 -3.48 -7.99 -3.51
N PHE A 74 -2.98 -8.25 -2.29
CA PHE A 74 -3.70 -9.07 -1.30
C PHE A 74 -5.08 -8.48 -0.97
N ALA A 75 -5.17 -7.15 -0.81
CA ALA A 75 -6.42 -6.44 -0.60
C ALA A 75 -7.39 -6.57 -1.78
N CYS A 76 -6.89 -6.74 -3.00
CA CYS A 76 -7.71 -6.88 -4.19
C CYS A 76 -8.08 -8.32 -4.55
N ASN A 77 -7.56 -9.34 -3.84
CA ASN A 77 -7.90 -10.73 -4.11
C ASN A 77 -9.25 -11.10 -3.50
N ALA A 78 -10.31 -10.96 -4.30
CA ALA A 78 -11.70 -11.18 -3.88
C ALA A 78 -12.04 -12.61 -3.43
N ARG A 79 -11.13 -13.58 -3.59
CA ARG A 79 -11.29 -14.96 -3.08
C ARG A 79 -11.04 -15.07 -1.58
N PHE A 80 -10.23 -14.17 -1.01
CA PHE A 80 -9.76 -14.25 0.37
C PHE A 80 -10.08 -12.96 1.13
N PRO A 81 -11.36 -12.69 1.46
CA PRO A 81 -11.79 -11.41 2.04
C PRO A 81 -11.13 -11.11 3.41
N ASP A 82 -10.87 -12.13 4.23
CA ASP A 82 -10.17 -11.96 5.51
C ASP A 82 -8.73 -11.47 5.30
N THR A 83 -8.02 -12.10 4.36
CA THR A 83 -6.69 -11.65 3.90
C THR A 83 -6.75 -10.22 3.37
N SER A 84 -7.82 -9.86 2.64
CA SER A 84 -7.97 -8.50 2.13
C SER A 84 -8.13 -7.46 3.24
N MET A 85 -8.92 -7.77 4.28
CA MET A 85 -9.10 -6.88 5.44
C MET A 85 -7.80 -6.72 6.24
N GLU A 86 -7.08 -7.81 6.45
CA GLU A 86 -5.82 -7.79 7.18
C GLU A 86 -4.71 -7.10 6.37
N ALA A 87 -4.71 -7.24 5.04
CA ALA A 87 -3.81 -6.48 4.17
C ALA A 87 -4.00 -4.97 4.32
N ILE A 88 -5.25 -4.50 4.39
CA ILE A 88 -5.56 -3.08 4.64
C ILE A 88 -5.05 -2.65 6.04
N ARG A 89 -5.16 -3.52 7.06
CA ARG A 89 -4.59 -3.25 8.39
C ARG A 89 -3.07 -3.12 8.35
N LEU A 90 -2.39 -3.95 7.55
CA LEU A 90 -0.94 -3.87 7.35
C LEU A 90 -0.54 -2.58 6.59
N VAL A 91 -1.33 -2.13 5.61
CA VAL A 91 -1.10 -0.82 4.95
C VAL A 91 -1.15 0.32 5.97
N ARG A 92 -2.07 0.27 6.95
CA ARG A 92 -2.08 1.23 8.07
C ARG A 92 -0.80 1.14 8.91
N SER A 93 -0.25 -0.05 9.11
CA SER A 93 1.02 -0.23 9.84
C SER A 93 2.19 0.39 9.07
N CYS A 94 2.21 0.30 7.74
CA CYS A 94 3.18 1.02 6.91
C CYS A 94 3.13 2.53 7.12
N ALA A 95 1.96 3.13 7.36
CA ALA A 95 1.85 4.56 7.64
C ALA A 95 2.54 4.94 8.97
N VAL A 96 2.49 4.06 9.98
CA VAL A 96 3.24 4.23 11.22
C VAL A 96 4.75 4.23 10.93
N THR A 97 5.22 3.34 10.05
CA THR A 97 6.63 3.30 9.63
C THR A 97 7.07 4.58 8.91
N VAL A 98 6.25 5.11 8.01
CA VAL A 98 6.55 6.39 7.31
C VAL A 98 6.68 7.54 8.31
N ASN A 99 5.74 7.64 9.26
CA ASN A 99 5.77 8.69 10.28
C ASN A 99 6.92 8.53 11.29
N ALA A 100 7.29 7.29 11.64
CA ALA A 100 8.34 7.02 12.59
C ALA A 100 9.75 7.24 12.03
N SER A 101 9.93 7.14 10.71
CA SER A 101 11.25 7.19 10.05
C SER A 101 11.35 8.20 8.90
N PRO A 102 10.91 9.46 9.07
CA PRO A 102 10.87 10.44 7.98
C PRO A 102 12.25 10.74 7.38
N GLN A 103 13.29 10.76 8.24
CA GLN A 103 14.69 10.97 7.86
C GLN A 103 15.17 9.93 6.85
N LEU A 104 14.86 8.65 7.09
CA LEU A 104 15.28 7.57 6.19
C LEU A 104 14.69 7.76 4.78
N PHE A 105 13.43 8.16 4.67
CA PHE A 105 12.81 8.42 3.36
C PHE A 105 13.39 9.65 2.65
N ALA A 106 13.86 10.65 3.39
CA ALA A 106 14.51 11.84 2.85
C ALA A 106 15.95 11.54 2.37
N GLU A 107 16.72 10.85 3.21
CA GLU A 107 18.14 10.57 3.00
C GLU A 107 18.40 9.42 2.02
N TYR A 108 17.50 8.44 1.94
CA TYR A 108 17.67 7.28 1.06
C TYR A 108 17.66 7.70 -0.42
N ALA A 109 18.81 8.04 -1.00
CA ALA A 109 18.91 8.34 -2.42
C ALA A 109 19.06 7.05 -3.21
N VAL A 110 18.07 6.68 -4.03
CA VAL A 110 18.30 5.70 -5.08
C VAL A 110 19.25 6.34 -6.09
N ILE A 111 20.44 5.78 -6.20
CA ILE A 111 21.41 6.13 -7.24
C ILE A 111 20.72 5.89 -8.60
N GLU A 112 20.74 6.93 -9.44
CA GLU A 112 20.39 7.00 -10.90
C GLU A 112 19.07 7.65 -11.36
N THR A 113 18.04 7.89 -10.55
CA THR A 113 16.80 8.56 -11.04
C THR A 113 16.31 9.77 -10.24
N ASP A 114 16.92 10.05 -9.07
CA ASP A 114 16.33 10.90 -8.03
C ASP A 114 16.91 12.32 -7.90
N VAL A 115 17.73 12.78 -8.83
CA VAL A 115 18.32 14.13 -8.76
C VAL A 115 17.25 15.22 -8.93
N ALA A 116 16.09 14.90 -9.52
CA ALA A 116 15.02 15.85 -9.81
C ALA A 116 14.07 16.12 -8.63
N VAL A 117 14.00 15.23 -7.63
CA VAL A 117 13.06 15.39 -6.50
C VAL A 117 13.75 16.08 -5.33
N PRO A 118 13.25 17.25 -4.87
CA PRO A 118 13.78 17.91 -3.69
C PRO A 118 13.78 16.97 -2.49
N GLU A 119 14.85 16.98 -1.70
CA GLU A 119 14.98 16.11 -0.52
C GLU A 119 13.77 16.19 0.40
N SER A 120 13.30 17.42 0.61
CA SER A 120 12.14 17.70 1.44
C SER A 120 10.85 17.04 0.95
N ASP A 121 10.74 16.62 -0.31
CA ASP A 121 9.58 15.99 -0.93
C ASP A 121 9.72 14.48 -1.13
N ARG A 122 10.89 13.90 -0.85
CA ARG A 122 11.13 12.46 -1.02
C ARG A 122 10.26 11.60 -0.12
N ILE A 123 9.98 12.04 1.12
CA ILE A 123 9.05 11.32 2.01
C ILE A 123 7.64 11.25 1.42
N TRP A 124 7.20 12.29 0.71
CA TRP A 124 5.92 12.28 0.03
C TRP A 124 5.94 11.27 -1.12
N VAL A 125 6.88 11.41 -2.04
CA VAL A 125 6.97 10.58 -3.25
C VAL A 125 7.21 9.11 -2.93
N ARG A 126 7.96 8.79 -1.87
CA ARG A 126 8.39 7.43 -1.57
C ARG A 126 7.64 6.74 -0.44
N GLY A 127 7.05 7.50 0.47
CA GLY A 127 6.31 6.99 1.62
C GLY A 127 4.81 7.25 1.50
N TRP A 128 4.42 8.51 1.68
CA TRP A 128 3.01 8.88 1.83
C TRP A 128 2.18 8.69 0.56
N PHE A 129 2.66 9.17 -0.59
CA PHE A 129 1.91 9.13 -1.84
C PHE A 129 1.66 7.70 -2.34
N PRO A 130 2.66 6.79 -2.41
CA PRO A 130 2.41 5.40 -2.81
C PRO A 130 1.41 4.68 -1.90
N LEU A 131 1.45 4.97 -0.59
CA LEU A 131 0.55 4.39 0.40
C LEU A 131 -0.90 4.85 0.20
N LEU A 132 -1.11 6.17 0.11
CA LEU A 132 -2.44 6.76 -0.08
C LEU A 132 -3.02 6.40 -1.46
N PHE A 133 -2.17 6.41 -2.49
CA PHE A 133 -2.54 5.98 -3.83
C PHE A 133 -2.95 4.50 -3.86
N SER A 134 -2.20 3.62 -3.19
CA SER A 134 -2.57 2.20 -3.08
C SER A 134 -3.95 2.01 -2.46
N LEU A 135 -4.26 2.69 -1.36
CA LEU A 135 -5.60 2.65 -0.76
C LEU A 135 -6.68 3.14 -1.73
N SER A 136 -6.41 4.21 -2.49
CA SER A 136 -7.34 4.70 -3.53
C SER A 136 -7.60 3.66 -4.63
N CYS A 137 -6.57 2.89 -5.02
CA CYS A 137 -6.72 1.79 -5.97
C CYS A 137 -7.59 0.67 -5.41
N VAL A 138 -7.40 0.31 -4.13
CA VAL A 138 -8.26 -0.69 -3.44
C VAL A 138 -9.72 -0.22 -3.42
N VAL A 139 -9.97 1.05 -3.09
CA VAL A 139 -11.33 1.65 -3.12
C VAL A 139 -11.95 1.60 -4.53
N SER A 140 -11.14 1.65 -5.58
CA SER A 140 -11.62 1.62 -6.97
C SER A 140 -11.84 0.21 -7.52
N ARG A 141 -11.06 -0.78 -7.05
CA ARG A 141 -11.01 -2.14 -7.62
C ARG A 141 -11.87 -3.18 -6.88
N CYS A 142 -12.20 -2.96 -5.61
CA CYS A 142 -12.70 -4.03 -4.72
C CYS A 142 -14.23 -4.02 -4.51
N LYS A 143 -14.75 -4.98 -3.73
CA LYS A 143 -16.15 -5.03 -3.31
C LYS A 143 -16.45 -4.05 -2.15
N LEU A 144 -17.73 -3.81 -1.88
CA LEU A 144 -18.22 -2.74 -1.00
C LEU A 144 -17.57 -2.74 0.40
N ASP A 145 -17.44 -3.91 1.01
CA ASP A 145 -16.83 -4.12 2.32
C ASP A 145 -15.35 -3.69 2.35
N VAL A 146 -14.55 -4.22 1.43
CA VAL A 146 -13.12 -3.90 1.29
C VAL A 146 -12.93 -2.43 0.92
N ARG A 147 -13.77 -1.89 0.01
CA ARG A 147 -13.78 -0.46 -0.36
C ARG A 147 -14.03 0.43 0.84
N THR A 148 -15.04 0.12 1.63
CA THR A 148 -15.41 0.88 2.83
C THR A 148 -14.27 0.87 3.84
N ARG A 149 -13.65 -0.30 4.05
CA ARG A 149 -12.52 -0.43 4.96
C ARG A 149 -11.28 0.35 4.48
N ALA A 150 -10.93 0.26 3.20
CA ALA A 150 -9.81 0.99 2.61
C ALA A 150 -10.02 2.51 2.67
N LEU A 151 -11.23 2.99 2.38
CA LEU A 151 -11.57 4.41 2.48
C LEU A 151 -11.48 4.91 3.93
N THR A 152 -11.96 4.11 4.88
CA THR A 152 -11.85 4.42 6.31
C THR A 152 -10.38 4.57 6.71
N VAL A 153 -9.54 3.59 6.36
CA VAL A 153 -8.10 3.64 6.69
C VAL A 153 -7.40 4.81 6.01
N LEU A 154 -7.76 5.13 4.76
CA LEU A 154 -7.22 6.29 4.05
C LEU A 154 -7.50 7.58 4.82
N PHE A 155 -8.75 7.84 5.19
CA PHE A 155 -9.10 9.04 5.94
C PHE A 155 -8.57 9.04 7.37
N GLU A 156 -8.45 7.88 8.02
CA GLU A 156 -7.78 7.77 9.32
C GLU A 156 -6.31 8.20 9.23
N ILE A 157 -5.59 7.77 8.20
CA ILE A 157 -4.19 8.17 7.96
C ILE A 157 -4.10 9.68 7.71
N VAL A 158 -4.94 10.21 6.82
CA VAL A 158 -4.97 11.65 6.49
C VAL A 158 -5.31 12.47 7.74
N LYS A 159 -6.26 12.03 8.56
CA LYS A 159 -6.62 12.70 9.80
C LYS A 159 -5.50 12.63 10.85
N THR A 160 -4.78 11.52 10.91
CA THR A 160 -3.75 11.30 11.95
C THR A 160 -2.44 12.00 11.61
N TYR A 161 -2.04 12.02 10.35
CA TYR A 161 -0.72 12.48 9.92
C TYR A 161 -0.76 13.70 9.00
N GLY A 162 -1.94 14.18 8.61
CA GLY A 162 -2.10 15.29 7.67
C GLY A 162 -1.44 16.60 8.12
N ASP A 163 -1.30 16.82 9.42
CA ASP A 163 -0.60 18.00 9.97
C ASP A 163 0.90 18.01 9.61
N THR A 164 1.47 16.85 9.26
CA THR A 164 2.85 16.72 8.78
C THR A 164 3.00 16.99 7.28
N PHE A 165 1.88 17.12 6.55
CA PHE A 165 1.90 17.28 5.09
C PHE A 165 2.07 18.74 4.69
N LYS A 166 2.86 18.96 3.63
CA LYS A 166 3.01 20.28 3.04
C LYS A 166 1.81 20.68 2.20
N ALA A 167 1.62 21.99 2.05
CA ALA A 167 0.51 22.56 1.28
C ALA A 167 0.42 22.04 -0.16
N HIS A 168 1.54 21.79 -0.84
CA HIS A 168 1.52 21.24 -2.20
C HIS A 168 1.20 19.75 -2.26
N TRP A 169 1.57 18.96 -1.26
CA TRP A 169 1.21 17.54 -1.17
C TRP A 169 -0.30 17.34 -1.01
N TRP A 170 -0.96 18.25 -0.30
CA TRP A 170 -2.43 18.26 -0.23
C TRP A 170 -3.08 18.37 -1.62
N ARG A 171 -2.48 19.10 -2.56
CA ARG A 171 -3.01 19.19 -3.94
C ARG A 171 -2.95 17.83 -4.65
N ASP A 172 -1.83 17.13 -4.53
CA ASP A 172 -1.67 15.78 -5.07
C ASP A 172 -2.68 14.81 -4.43
N LEU A 173 -2.84 14.89 -3.11
CA LEU A 173 -3.81 14.09 -2.38
C LEU A 173 -5.25 14.36 -2.83
N PHE A 174 -5.64 15.63 -2.98
CA PHE A 174 -6.97 15.97 -3.46
C PHE A 174 -7.23 15.44 -4.87
N ASN A 175 -6.23 15.46 -5.76
CA ASN A 175 -6.38 14.85 -7.08
C ASN A 175 -6.66 13.33 -7.00
N VAL A 176 -6.06 12.64 -6.03
CA VAL A 176 -6.35 11.22 -5.78
C VAL A 176 -7.76 11.05 -5.18
N LEU A 177 -8.11 11.84 -4.17
CA LEU A 177 -9.41 11.78 -3.50
C LEU A 177 -10.56 12.09 -4.46
N PHE A 178 -10.45 13.13 -5.27
CA PHE A 178 -11.50 13.50 -6.23
C PHE A 178 -11.75 12.38 -7.25
N ARG A 179 -10.70 11.68 -7.72
CA ARG A 179 -10.88 10.52 -8.61
C ARG A 179 -11.68 9.38 -7.99
N ILE A 180 -11.56 9.17 -6.67
CA ILE A 180 -12.36 8.17 -5.96
C ILE A 180 -13.85 8.53 -6.04
N PHE A 181 -14.19 9.82 -5.86
CA PHE A 181 -15.57 10.30 -5.88
C PHE A 181 -16.12 10.54 -7.28
N ASP A 182 -15.28 10.89 -8.26
CA ASP A 182 -15.69 11.03 -9.66
C ASP A 182 -16.08 9.68 -10.27
N ASN A 183 -15.38 8.59 -9.90
CA ASN A 183 -15.78 7.22 -10.27
C ASN A 183 -17.10 6.77 -9.60
N MET A 184 -17.61 7.54 -8.63
CA MET A 184 -18.92 7.31 -8.01
C MET A 184 -20.05 8.11 -8.68
N LYS A 185 -19.75 8.91 -9.74
CA LYS A 185 -20.80 9.47 -10.60
C LYS A 185 -21.50 8.29 -11.28
N LEU A 186 -22.68 7.96 -10.76
CA LEU A 186 -23.65 7.06 -11.37
C LEU A 186 -23.80 7.42 -12.86
N PRO A 187 -24.03 6.46 -13.76
CA PRO A 187 -24.44 6.82 -15.10
C PRO A 187 -25.72 7.66 -14.99
N GLU A 188 -25.61 8.95 -15.29
CA GLU A 188 -26.74 9.80 -15.63
C GLU A 188 -27.38 9.20 -16.88
N HIS A 189 -28.31 8.25 -16.69
CA HIS A 189 -29.41 7.87 -17.58
C HIS A 189 -29.88 6.46 -17.22
N HIS A 190 -30.87 6.37 -16.33
CA HIS A 190 -31.99 5.44 -16.47
C HIS A 190 -33.26 6.24 -16.13
N THR A 191 -33.69 7.04 -17.11
CA THR A 191 -35.09 7.28 -17.49
C THR A 191 -36.16 7.20 -16.39
N GLU A 192 -36.24 8.18 -15.49
CA GLU A 192 -37.50 8.53 -14.81
C GLU A 192 -38.42 9.31 -15.79
N LYS A 193 -38.88 8.67 -16.86
CA LYS A 193 -40.00 9.16 -17.69
C LYS A 193 -40.69 7.99 -18.40
N ALA A 194 -41.39 7.16 -17.62
CA ALA A 194 -42.45 6.28 -18.14
C ALA A 194 -43.48 5.87 -17.06
N GLU A 195 -43.65 6.66 -16.01
CA GLU A 195 -44.74 6.46 -15.02
C GLU A 195 -45.62 7.70 -14.90
N TRP A 196 -46.01 8.26 -16.04
CA TRP A 196 -47.23 9.08 -16.13
C TRP A 196 -47.92 8.73 -17.45
N MET A 197 -48.86 7.79 -17.33
CA MET A 197 -50.08 7.78 -18.13
C MET A 197 -50.72 9.17 -18.15
#